data_AF-A0A0D3RK80-F1
#
_entry.id   AF-A0A0D3RK80-F1
#
_cell.length_a   1.000
_cell.length_b   1.000
_cell.length_c   1.000
_cell.angle_alpha   90.00
_cell.angle_beta   90.00
_cell.angle_gamma   90.00
#
_symmetry.space_group_name_H-M   'P 1'
#
loop_
_entity.id
_entity.type
_entity.pdbx_description
1 polymer ?
#
loop_
_entity_poly.entity_id
_entity_poly.type
_entity_poly.pdbx_seq_one_letter_code
_entity_poly.pdbx_strand_id
1 'polypeptide(L)'
;EMKTGEGKTLTSVLPAYLNALSGQGVHIVTVNEYLATREAKGIIGDIFRFLGLSVGLNVKNNNLQEKKISYNADILYSTNSELGFDYLRDNMQTKADNLLMKKEYNYAILDEVDSILIDEGRTPLIISDEKRKSIKFYRDADRFVKNLKPQHYIIDAESQSIELTEEGIKKAELFFHMNNLYSPQNCNLLHCIKNALKAYFIMARNKDYLVEKDEVLIVDQFTGRILHGRQFSDG
;
A
#
# COMPACT_ATOMS: atom_id res chain seq x y z
N GLU A 1 17.53 -28.77 12.83
CA GLU A 1 16.90 -29.17 11.56
C GLU A 1 16.34 -30.58 11.72
N MET A 2 15.07 -30.80 11.40
CA MET A 2 14.40 -32.10 11.49
C MET A 2 14.11 -32.61 10.08
N LYS A 3 14.34 -33.90 9.81
CA LYS A 3 14.01 -34.50 8.51
C LYS A 3 12.50 -34.61 8.31
N THR A 4 12.07 -34.75 7.06
CA THR A 4 10.66 -35.02 6.73
C THR A 4 10.19 -36.30 7.41
N GLY A 5 9.01 -36.26 8.04
CA GLY A 5 8.45 -37.40 8.77
C GLY A 5 8.80 -37.45 10.26
N GLU A 6 9.74 -36.64 10.74
CA GLU A 6 10.13 -36.59 12.17
C GLU A 6 9.11 -35.87 13.07
N GLY A 7 7.99 -35.39 12.51
CA GLY A 7 6.93 -34.76 13.29
C GLY A 7 7.09 -33.26 13.58
N LYS A 8 7.73 -32.49 12.66
CA LYS A 8 7.89 -31.02 12.76
C LYS A 8 6.64 -30.29 13.27
N THR A 9 5.48 -30.62 12.69
CA THR A 9 4.18 -30.03 13.05
C THR A 9 3.78 -30.26 14.51
N LEU A 10 4.06 -31.44 15.07
CA LEU A 10 3.76 -31.71 16.48
C LEU A 10 4.80 -31.05 17.38
N THR A 11 6.08 -31.04 16.96
CA THR A 11 7.16 -30.39 17.69
C THR A 11 6.93 -28.89 17.85
N SER A 12 6.36 -28.21 16.85
CA SER A 12 6.07 -26.77 16.92
C SER A 12 5.04 -26.39 17.98
N VAL A 13 4.18 -27.32 18.40
CA VAL A 13 3.16 -27.09 19.44
C VAL A 13 3.78 -26.66 20.77
N LEU A 14 4.87 -27.32 21.18
CA LEU A 14 5.53 -27.07 22.47
C LEU A 14 6.09 -25.63 22.60
N PRO A 15 6.96 -25.14 21.70
CA PRO A 15 7.45 -23.77 21.76
C PRO A 15 6.34 -22.75 21.46
N ALA A 16 5.37 -23.07 20.60
CA ALA A 16 4.24 -22.18 20.35
C ALA A 16 3.40 -21.97 21.61
N TYR A 17 3.07 -23.06 22.32
CA TYR A 17 2.31 -22.99 23.57
C TYR A 17 3.06 -22.17 24.61
N LEU A 18 4.35 -22.47 24.84
CA LEU A 18 5.16 -21.76 25.83
C LEU A 18 5.20 -20.24 25.58
N ASN A 19 5.42 -19.83 24.33
CA ASN A 19 5.48 -18.40 23.98
C ASN A 19 4.11 -17.73 24.03
N ALA A 20 3.04 -18.45 23.71
CA ALA A 20 1.68 -17.93 23.78
C ALA A 20 1.23 -17.59 25.22
N LEU A 21 1.81 -18.23 26.24
CA LEU A 21 1.52 -17.91 27.65
C LEU A 21 1.89 -16.48 28.06
N SER A 22 2.73 -15.79 27.27
CA SER A 22 3.04 -14.36 27.46
C SER A 22 1.87 -13.43 27.11
N GLY A 23 0.87 -13.91 26.37
CA GLY A 23 -0.23 -13.11 25.83
C GLY A 23 0.12 -12.27 24.60
N GLN A 24 1.37 -12.30 24.13
CA GLN A 24 1.84 -11.54 22.95
C GLN A 24 1.44 -12.20 21.61
N GLY A 25 0.89 -13.42 21.65
CA GLY A 25 0.50 -14.17 20.46
C GLY A 25 1.67 -14.80 19.71
N VAL A 26 1.40 -15.90 19.01
CA VAL A 26 2.41 -16.63 18.21
C VAL A 26 1.92 -16.83 16.79
N HIS A 27 2.76 -16.49 15.82
CA HIS A 27 2.49 -16.78 14.41
C HIS A 27 3.10 -18.14 14.02
N ILE A 28 2.30 -19.03 13.43
CA ILE A 28 2.78 -20.25 12.79
C ILE A 28 2.53 -20.09 11.29
N VAL A 29 3.61 -20.04 10.53
CA VAL A 29 3.61 -19.69 9.12
C VAL A 29 3.89 -20.94 8.29
N THR A 30 2.95 -21.30 7.44
CA THR A 30 3.09 -22.45 6.52
C THR A 30 3.26 -21.98 5.08
N VAL A 31 3.78 -22.86 4.22
CA VAL A 31 3.99 -22.56 2.79
C VAL A 31 2.70 -22.40 1.98
N ASN A 32 1.57 -22.95 2.44
CA ASN A 32 0.29 -22.80 1.76
C ASN A 32 -0.92 -22.83 2.70
N GLU A 33 -2.06 -22.37 2.18
CA GLU A 33 -3.31 -22.26 2.95
C GLU A 33 -3.90 -23.62 3.35
N TYR A 34 -3.66 -24.67 2.56
CA TYR A 34 -4.16 -26.00 2.89
C TYR A 34 -3.52 -26.51 4.18
N LEU A 35 -2.20 -26.37 4.33
CA LEU A 35 -1.45 -26.75 5.53
C LEU A 35 -1.89 -25.92 6.75
N ALA A 36 -1.93 -24.59 6.62
CA ALA A 36 -2.42 -23.70 7.67
C ALA A 36 -3.83 -24.10 8.12
N THR A 37 -4.74 -24.35 7.17
CA THR A 37 -6.12 -24.72 7.47
C THR A 37 -6.22 -26.09 8.15
N ARG A 38 -5.48 -27.09 7.64
CA ARG A 38 -5.45 -28.45 8.19
C ARG A 38 -4.97 -28.43 9.64
N GLU A 39 -3.94 -27.65 9.94
CA GLU A 39 -3.34 -27.61 11.27
C GLU A 39 -4.20 -26.81 12.23
N ALA A 40 -4.65 -25.62 11.84
CA ALA A 40 -5.50 -24.77 12.68
C ALA A 40 -6.86 -25.42 13.03
N LYS A 41 -7.47 -26.15 12.07
CA LYS A 41 -8.80 -26.76 12.25
C LYS A 41 -8.76 -28.21 12.71
N GLY A 42 -7.62 -28.89 12.58
CA GLY A 42 -7.47 -30.30 12.93
C GLY A 42 -6.88 -30.54 14.32
N ILE A 43 -6.34 -31.76 14.52
CA ILE A 43 -5.83 -32.27 15.81
C ILE A 43 -4.79 -31.33 16.43
N ILE A 44 -3.92 -30.72 15.62
CA ILE A 44 -2.87 -29.82 16.10
C ILE A 44 -3.48 -28.57 16.76
N GLY A 45 -4.42 -27.92 16.08
CA GLY A 45 -5.20 -26.81 16.62
C GLY A 45 -6.01 -27.22 17.86
N ASP A 46 -6.56 -28.43 17.87
CA ASP A 46 -7.33 -28.94 19.01
C ASP A 46 -6.48 -29.14 20.27
N ILE A 47 -5.17 -29.41 20.15
CA ILE A 47 -4.26 -29.46 21.31
C ILE A 47 -4.19 -28.10 21.99
N PHE A 48 -4.02 -27.01 21.24
CA PHE A 48 -4.00 -25.66 21.81
C PHE A 48 -5.33 -25.31 22.49
N ARG A 49 -6.45 -25.64 21.84
CA ARG A 49 -7.80 -25.41 22.40
C ARG A 49 -8.05 -26.22 23.66
N PHE A 50 -7.61 -27.49 23.68
CA PHE A 50 -7.66 -28.33 24.86
C PHE A 50 -6.88 -27.73 26.03
N LEU A 51 -5.73 -27.11 25.75
CA LEU A 51 -4.91 -26.40 26.74
C LEU A 51 -5.41 -24.99 27.10
N GLY A 52 -6.59 -24.59 26.59
CA GLY A 52 -7.24 -23.32 26.92
C GLY A 52 -6.81 -22.12 26.06
N LEU A 53 -6.01 -22.33 25.01
CA LEU A 53 -5.62 -21.27 24.08
C LEU A 53 -6.59 -21.16 22.90
N SER A 54 -6.75 -19.94 22.40
CA SER A 54 -7.48 -19.65 21.16
C SER A 54 -6.59 -19.83 19.93
N VAL A 55 -7.17 -20.34 18.84
CA VAL A 55 -6.48 -20.59 17.56
C VAL A 55 -7.18 -19.85 16.42
N GLY A 56 -6.46 -18.98 15.75
CA GLY A 56 -6.87 -18.22 14.59
C GLY A 56 -6.33 -18.79 13.28
N LEU A 57 -7.03 -18.53 12.18
CA LEU A 57 -6.61 -18.87 10.82
C LEU A 57 -6.76 -17.64 9.93
N ASN A 58 -5.67 -17.20 9.30
CA ASN A 58 -5.65 -16.11 8.34
C ASN A 58 -5.27 -16.63 6.94
N VAL A 59 -6.27 -16.70 6.07
CA VAL A 59 -6.16 -17.09 4.66
C VAL A 59 -6.76 -16.01 3.75
N LYS A 60 -6.46 -16.06 2.45
CA LYS A 60 -6.76 -15.01 1.47
C LYS A 60 -8.24 -14.61 1.41
N ASN A 61 -9.14 -15.56 1.57
CA ASN A 61 -10.58 -15.31 1.47
C ASN A 61 -11.21 -14.79 2.78
N ASN A 62 -10.42 -14.59 3.84
CA ASN A 62 -10.95 -14.03 5.07
C ASN A 62 -11.33 -12.57 4.90
N ASN A 63 -12.53 -12.22 5.37
CA ASN A 63 -12.94 -10.82 5.45
C ASN A 63 -12.26 -10.10 6.63
N LEU A 64 -12.38 -8.78 6.68
CA LEU A 64 -11.74 -7.95 7.71
C LEU A 64 -12.08 -8.38 9.14
N GLN A 65 -13.33 -8.77 9.41
CA GLN A 65 -13.76 -9.17 10.76
C GLN A 65 -13.18 -10.53 11.14
N GLU A 66 -13.19 -11.48 10.22
CA GLU A 66 -12.55 -12.79 10.41
C GLU A 66 -11.05 -12.64 10.67
N LYS A 67 -10.36 -11.80 9.90
CA LYS A 67 -8.94 -11.51 10.13
C LYS A 67 -8.71 -10.94 11.52
N LYS A 68 -9.51 -9.94 11.96
CA LYS A 68 -9.40 -9.38 13.32
C LYS A 68 -9.59 -10.43 14.41
N ILE A 69 -10.53 -11.36 14.24
CA ILE A 69 -10.72 -12.46 15.19
C ILE A 69 -9.47 -13.34 15.21
N SER A 70 -8.95 -13.71 14.04
CA SER A 70 -7.75 -14.55 13.91
C SER A 70 -6.50 -13.91 14.53
N TYR A 71 -6.22 -12.64 14.26
CA TYR A 71 -5.08 -11.92 14.83
C TYR A 71 -5.19 -11.70 16.35
N ASN A 72 -6.42 -11.74 16.89
CA ASN A 72 -6.67 -11.67 18.33
C ASN A 72 -6.52 -13.02 19.04
N ALA A 73 -6.33 -14.12 18.33
CA ALA A 73 -6.06 -15.41 18.94
C ALA A 73 -4.67 -15.45 19.62
N ASP A 74 -4.45 -16.47 20.44
CA ASP A 74 -3.16 -16.75 21.09
C ASP A 74 -2.18 -17.39 20.10
N ILE A 75 -2.71 -18.27 19.23
CA ILE A 75 -1.98 -18.88 18.12
C ILE A 75 -2.64 -18.47 16.81
N LEU A 76 -1.88 -17.91 15.88
CA LEU A 76 -2.33 -17.58 14.53
C LEU A 76 -1.62 -18.47 13.50
N TYR A 77 -2.40 -19.27 12.77
CA TYR A 77 -1.92 -19.94 11.56
C TYR A 77 -2.16 -19.06 10.34
N SER A 78 -1.15 -18.92 9.49
CA SER A 78 -1.26 -18.17 8.24
C SER A 78 -0.19 -18.61 7.23
N THR A 79 -0.20 -18.00 6.05
CA THR A 79 0.89 -18.11 5.07
C THR A 79 1.78 -16.87 5.16
N ASN A 80 3.02 -16.99 4.68
CA ASN A 80 3.95 -15.86 4.61
C ASN A 80 3.39 -14.71 3.75
N SER A 81 2.73 -15.05 2.64
CA SER A 81 2.11 -14.10 1.71
C SER A 81 0.98 -13.33 2.39
N GLU A 82 0.07 -13.99 3.10
CA GLU A 82 -1.05 -13.31 3.75
C GLU A 82 -0.60 -12.43 4.92
N LEU A 83 0.36 -12.89 5.75
CA LEU A 83 0.95 -12.06 6.79
C LEU A 83 1.63 -10.82 6.22
N GLY A 84 2.44 -10.99 5.17
CA GLY A 84 3.14 -9.86 4.55
C GLY A 84 2.18 -8.86 3.89
N PHE A 85 1.14 -9.33 3.19
CA PHE A 85 0.14 -8.43 2.63
C PHE A 85 -0.69 -7.72 3.69
N ASP A 86 -1.04 -8.38 4.79
CA ASP A 86 -1.76 -7.73 5.89
C ASP A 86 -0.89 -6.68 6.58
N TYR A 87 0.40 -6.94 6.78
CA TYR A 87 1.34 -5.94 7.28
C TYR A 87 1.40 -4.71 6.36
N LEU A 88 1.51 -4.92 5.04
CA LEU A 88 1.49 -3.82 4.08
C LEU A 88 0.16 -3.04 4.09
N ARG A 89 -0.99 -3.74 4.18
CA ARG A 89 -2.32 -3.10 4.27
C ARG A 89 -2.50 -2.30 5.56
N ASP A 90 -2.02 -2.81 6.69
CA ASP A 90 -2.08 -2.11 7.98
C ASP A 90 -1.27 -0.81 7.94
N ASN A 91 -0.09 -0.81 7.30
CA ASN A 91 0.71 0.40 7.13
C ASN A 91 0.11 1.43 6.16
N MET A 92 -0.88 1.05 5.35
CA MET A 92 -1.65 1.96 4.48
C MET A 92 -3.01 2.35 5.09
N GLN A 93 -3.37 1.80 6.24
CA GLN A 93 -4.69 1.97 6.82
C GLN A 93 -4.84 3.36 7.47
N THR A 94 -5.93 4.04 7.16
CA THR A 94 -6.23 5.38 7.71
C THR A 94 -7.06 5.33 8.99
N LYS A 95 -7.77 4.22 9.23
CA LYS A 95 -8.62 4.03 10.41
C LYS A 95 -8.00 3.01 11.36
N ALA A 96 -7.63 3.45 12.57
CA ALA A 96 -7.07 2.57 13.60
C ALA A 96 -7.96 1.34 13.92
N ASP A 97 -9.28 1.49 13.80
CA ASP A 97 -10.22 0.40 14.01
C ASP A 97 -10.06 -0.75 13.00
N ASN A 98 -9.55 -0.47 11.81
CA ASN A 98 -9.35 -1.44 10.75
C ASN A 98 -7.98 -2.12 10.76
N LEU A 99 -7.08 -1.71 11.66
CA LEU A 99 -5.79 -2.40 11.84
C LEU A 99 -6.01 -3.83 12.33
N LEU A 100 -5.24 -4.77 11.77
CA LEU A 100 -5.26 -6.18 12.13
C LEU A 100 -4.23 -6.46 13.23
N MET A 101 -2.99 -6.03 13.02
CA MET A 101 -1.83 -6.32 13.85
C MET A 101 -1.71 -5.34 15.02
N LYS A 102 -2.64 -5.43 15.98
CA LYS A 102 -2.67 -4.55 17.17
C LYS A 102 -1.85 -5.05 18.35
N LYS A 103 -1.44 -6.33 18.33
CA LYS A 103 -0.60 -6.93 19.37
C LYS A 103 0.88 -6.78 19.00
N GLU A 104 1.72 -6.80 20.02
CA GLU A 104 3.15 -6.93 19.84
C GLU A 104 3.48 -8.40 19.55
N TYR A 105 3.77 -8.73 18.28
CA TYR A 105 4.09 -10.10 17.89
C TYR A 105 5.59 -10.34 17.97
N ASN A 106 6.02 -11.05 19.02
CA ASN A 106 7.44 -11.29 19.31
C ASN A 106 7.95 -12.67 18.86
N TYR A 107 7.06 -13.55 18.40
CA TYR A 107 7.44 -14.91 18.06
C TYR A 107 6.71 -15.44 16.81
N ALA A 108 7.50 -15.97 15.88
CA ALA A 108 7.02 -16.63 14.68
C ALA A 108 7.76 -17.94 14.46
N ILE A 109 7.02 -19.00 14.16
CA ILE A 109 7.54 -20.30 13.72
C ILE A 109 7.28 -20.40 12.22
N LEU A 110 8.34 -20.50 11.43
CA LEU A 110 8.25 -20.71 9.99
C LEU A 110 8.41 -22.21 9.69
N ASP A 111 7.36 -22.84 9.17
CA ASP A 111 7.46 -24.19 8.62
C ASP A 111 8.03 -24.15 7.20
N GLU A 112 8.92 -25.10 6.88
CA GLU A 112 9.74 -25.10 5.65
C GLU A 112 10.43 -23.75 5.39
N VAL A 113 11.25 -23.34 6.36
CA VAL A 113 11.94 -22.04 6.39
C VAL A 113 12.81 -21.76 5.15
N ASP A 114 13.37 -22.79 4.53
CA ASP A 114 14.12 -22.69 3.28
C ASP A 114 13.22 -22.24 2.12
N SER A 115 12.05 -22.88 1.99
CA SER A 115 11.05 -22.51 0.97
C SER A 115 10.59 -21.05 1.16
N ILE A 116 10.32 -20.65 2.40
CA ILE A 116 9.79 -19.30 2.69
C ILE A 116 10.88 -18.21 2.56
N LEU A 117 12.02 -18.37 3.23
CA LEU A 117 13.02 -17.30 3.32
C LEU A 117 14.01 -17.28 2.16
N ILE A 118 14.24 -18.40 1.48
CA ILE A 118 15.25 -18.50 0.40
C ILE A 118 14.59 -18.46 -0.97
N ASP A 119 13.57 -19.29 -1.19
CA ASP A 119 12.93 -19.41 -2.51
C ASP A 119 11.94 -18.27 -2.72
N GLU A 120 10.96 -18.12 -1.82
CA GLU A 120 9.95 -17.06 -1.91
C GLU A 120 10.52 -15.67 -1.60
N GLY A 121 11.58 -15.58 -0.80
CA GLY A 121 12.27 -14.33 -0.47
C GLY A 121 12.82 -13.57 -1.69
N ARG A 122 12.85 -14.19 -2.88
CA ARG A 122 13.27 -13.55 -4.14
C ARG A 122 12.18 -12.68 -4.76
N THR A 123 10.91 -12.92 -4.43
CA THR A 123 9.77 -12.22 -5.06
C THR A 123 9.18 -11.22 -4.07
N PRO A 124 9.21 -9.90 -4.36
CA PRO A 124 8.66 -8.90 -3.47
C PRO A 124 7.13 -8.97 -3.40
N LEU A 125 6.58 -8.68 -2.21
CA LEU A 125 5.14 -8.48 -2.02
C LEU A 125 4.76 -7.05 -2.43
N ILE A 126 3.89 -6.92 -3.42
CA ILE A 126 3.50 -5.63 -4.01
C ILE A 126 1.99 -5.49 -4.00
N ILE A 127 1.49 -4.41 -3.39
CA ILE A 127 0.09 -3.99 -3.53
C ILE A 127 0.02 -2.95 -4.63
N SER A 128 -0.73 -3.25 -5.69
CA SER A 128 -0.99 -2.34 -6.80
C SER A 128 -2.45 -1.91 -6.78
N ASP A 129 -2.70 -0.60 -6.81
CA ASP A 129 -4.05 -0.05 -6.93
C ASP A 129 -4.39 0.27 -8.39
N GLU A 130 -5.66 0.10 -8.79
CA GLU A 130 -6.09 0.43 -10.15
C GLU A 130 -6.07 1.95 -10.38
N LYS A 131 -5.17 2.41 -11.27
CA LYS A 131 -5.00 3.83 -11.69
C LYS A 131 -6.24 4.47 -12.38
N ARG A 132 -7.40 3.82 -12.43
CA ARG A 132 -8.55 4.30 -13.23
C ARG A 132 -9.13 5.62 -12.76
N LYS A 133 -9.05 5.94 -11.46
CA LYS A 133 -9.57 7.21 -10.92
C LYS A 133 -8.67 8.41 -11.25
N SER A 134 -7.35 8.24 -11.34
CA SER A 134 -6.42 9.36 -11.55
C SER A 134 -6.52 9.94 -12.96
N ILE A 135 -6.79 9.13 -13.99
CA ILE A 135 -6.89 9.58 -15.39
C ILE A 135 -7.95 10.68 -15.58
N LYS A 136 -9.08 10.60 -14.87
CA LYS A 136 -10.14 11.61 -14.96
C LYS A 136 -9.66 12.95 -14.38
N PHE A 137 -9.02 12.93 -13.21
CA PHE A 137 -8.55 14.14 -12.56
C PHE A 137 -7.50 14.90 -13.37
N TYR A 138 -6.58 14.21 -14.05
CA TYR A 138 -5.64 14.89 -14.95
C TYR A 138 -6.34 15.62 -16.10
N ARG A 139 -7.36 14.99 -16.72
CA ARG A 139 -8.11 15.61 -17.82
C ARG A 139 -8.95 16.79 -17.36
N ASP A 140 -9.60 16.67 -16.20
CA ASP A 140 -10.44 17.74 -15.68
C ASP A 140 -9.59 18.91 -15.15
N ALA A 141 -8.44 18.62 -14.53
CA ALA A 141 -7.45 19.64 -14.14
C ALA A 141 -6.87 20.38 -15.35
N ASP A 142 -6.48 19.68 -16.42
CA ASP A 142 -6.02 20.31 -17.68
C ASP A 142 -7.10 21.24 -18.28
N ARG A 143 -8.36 20.79 -18.31
CA ARG A 143 -9.49 21.62 -18.77
C ARG A 143 -9.69 22.85 -17.91
N PHE A 144 -9.56 22.72 -16.59
CA PHE A 144 -9.68 23.84 -15.66
C PHE A 144 -8.58 24.88 -15.88
N VAL A 145 -7.32 24.43 -15.92
CA VAL A 145 -6.14 25.30 -16.06
C VAL A 145 -6.17 26.11 -17.35
N LYS A 146 -6.59 25.51 -18.46
CA LYS A 146 -6.77 26.20 -19.75
C LYS A 146 -7.80 27.34 -19.72
N ASN A 147 -8.72 27.33 -18.77
CA ASN A 147 -9.74 28.38 -18.60
C ASN A 147 -9.30 29.49 -17.61
N LEU A 148 -8.09 29.43 -17.05
CA LEU A 148 -7.60 30.45 -16.13
C LEU A 148 -7.21 31.73 -16.86
N LYS A 149 -7.24 32.83 -16.11
CA LYS A 149 -6.88 34.19 -16.54
C LYS A 149 -5.75 34.66 -15.62
N PRO A 150 -4.95 35.67 -16.02
CA PRO A 150 -3.82 36.14 -15.22
C PRO A 150 -4.15 36.50 -13.76
N GLN A 151 -5.37 36.97 -13.48
CA GLN A 151 -5.83 37.27 -12.11
C GLN A 151 -6.07 36.03 -11.22
N HIS A 152 -6.17 34.83 -11.79
CA HIS A 152 -6.49 33.60 -11.06
C HIS A 152 -5.26 32.86 -10.52
N TYR A 153 -4.04 33.29 -10.85
CA TYR A 153 -2.82 32.62 -10.43
C TYR A 153 -1.68 33.63 -10.25
N ILE A 154 -0.66 33.25 -9.48
CA ILE A 154 0.58 33.99 -9.30
C ILE A 154 1.72 33.05 -9.70
N ILE A 155 2.64 33.56 -10.53
CA ILE A 155 3.85 32.85 -10.93
C ILE A 155 5.03 33.54 -10.29
N ASP A 156 5.84 32.78 -9.58
CA ASP A 156 7.17 33.19 -9.16
C ASP A 156 8.21 32.64 -10.14
N ALA A 157 8.83 33.55 -10.89
CA ALA A 157 9.82 33.21 -11.90
C ALA A 157 11.17 32.79 -11.29
N GLU A 158 11.50 33.22 -10.07
CA GLU A 158 12.75 32.85 -9.40
C GLU A 158 12.69 31.42 -8.88
N SER A 159 11.60 31.07 -8.21
CA SER A 159 11.40 29.72 -7.67
C SER A 159 10.76 28.73 -8.65
N GLN A 160 10.37 29.18 -9.85
CA GLN A 160 9.58 28.40 -10.81
C GLN A 160 8.37 27.73 -10.16
N SER A 161 7.65 28.49 -9.33
CA SER A 161 6.43 28.04 -8.66
C SER A 161 5.21 28.81 -9.13
N ILE A 162 4.05 28.16 -9.04
CA ILE A 162 2.76 28.72 -9.44
C ILE A 162 1.70 28.33 -8.43
N GLU A 163 0.91 29.31 -8.01
CA GLU A 163 -0.17 29.12 -7.05
C GLU A 163 -1.45 29.81 -7.53
N LEU A 164 -2.61 29.29 -7.09
CA LEU A 164 -3.89 29.95 -7.35
C LEU A 164 -4.07 31.13 -6.41
N THR A 165 -4.59 32.24 -6.93
CA THR A 165 -5.09 33.34 -6.10
C THR A 165 -6.42 32.97 -5.44
N GLU A 166 -6.92 33.79 -4.51
CA GLU A 166 -8.27 33.63 -3.96
C GLU A 166 -9.36 33.57 -5.04
N GLU A 167 -9.22 34.35 -6.11
CA GLU A 167 -10.15 34.29 -7.25
C GLU A 167 -10.02 32.97 -8.01
N GLY A 168 -8.80 32.47 -8.20
CA GLY A 168 -8.55 31.16 -8.81
C GLY A 168 -9.12 30.00 -8.00
N ILE A 169 -9.02 30.07 -6.67
CA ILE A 169 -9.59 29.08 -5.75
C ILE A 169 -11.12 29.07 -5.87
N LYS A 170 -11.77 30.24 -5.77
CA LYS A 170 -13.23 30.36 -5.95
C LYS A 170 -13.69 29.84 -7.31
N LYS A 171 -12.91 30.11 -8.36
CA LYS A 171 -13.20 29.59 -9.70
C LYS A 171 -13.08 28.07 -9.77
N ALA A 172 -12.09 27.48 -9.11
CA ALA A 172 -11.95 26.02 -9.01
C ALA A 172 -13.15 25.41 -8.29
N GLU A 173 -13.54 25.98 -7.15
CA GLU A 173 -14.69 25.54 -6.35
C GLU A 173 -15.98 25.52 -7.18
N LEU A 174 -16.22 26.57 -7.95
CA LEU A 174 -17.36 26.65 -8.88
C LEU A 174 -17.26 25.64 -10.03
N PHE A 175 -16.08 25.49 -10.65
CA PHE A 175 -15.87 24.61 -11.81
C PHE A 175 -16.04 23.14 -11.47
N PHE A 176 -15.56 22.73 -10.29
CA PHE A 176 -15.61 21.34 -9.83
C PHE A 176 -16.80 21.05 -8.91
N HIS A 177 -17.70 22.02 -8.71
CA HIS A 177 -18.88 21.90 -7.85
C HIS A 177 -18.56 21.45 -6.42
N MET A 178 -17.63 22.13 -5.77
CA MET A 178 -17.21 21.85 -4.40
C MET A 178 -17.18 23.11 -3.52
N ASN A 179 -17.36 22.91 -2.22
CA ASN A 179 -17.41 24.02 -1.26
C ASN A 179 -16.03 24.49 -0.81
N ASN A 180 -15.04 23.60 -0.76
CA ASN A 180 -13.68 23.92 -0.31
C ASN A 180 -12.65 23.06 -1.06
N LEU A 181 -11.83 23.70 -1.89
CA LEU A 181 -10.78 23.03 -2.66
C LEU A 181 -9.71 22.38 -1.77
N TYR A 182 -9.41 22.98 -0.62
CA TYR A 182 -8.35 22.53 0.31
C TYR A 182 -8.85 21.51 1.36
N SER A 183 -10.08 21.01 1.22
CA SER A 183 -10.57 19.96 2.09
C SER A 183 -9.78 18.65 1.90
N PRO A 184 -9.56 17.84 2.95
CA PRO A 184 -8.83 16.57 2.84
C PRO A 184 -9.40 15.60 1.79
N GLN A 185 -10.71 15.68 1.54
CA GLN A 185 -11.39 14.86 0.53
C GLN A 185 -10.96 15.21 -0.91
N ASN A 186 -10.50 16.44 -1.14
CA ASN A 186 -10.15 16.97 -2.46
C ASN A 186 -8.63 16.95 -2.73
N CYS A 187 -7.82 16.41 -1.83
CA CYS A 187 -6.35 16.41 -1.91
C CYS A 187 -5.81 15.92 -3.27
N ASN A 188 -6.35 14.82 -3.80
CA ASN A 188 -5.94 14.26 -5.09
C ASN A 188 -6.20 15.23 -6.26
N LEU A 189 -7.38 15.87 -6.28
CA LEU A 189 -7.71 16.83 -7.32
C LEU A 189 -6.86 18.10 -7.20
N LEU A 190 -6.69 18.62 -5.98
CA LEU A 190 -5.84 19.78 -5.72
C LEU A 190 -4.41 19.51 -6.21
N HIS A 191 -3.89 18.32 -5.94
CA HIS A 191 -2.58 17.88 -6.44
C HIS A 191 -2.54 17.85 -7.98
N CYS A 192 -3.53 17.26 -8.64
CA CYS A 192 -3.63 17.28 -10.11
C CYS A 192 -3.72 18.72 -10.68
N ILE A 193 -4.44 19.63 -10.01
CA ILE A 193 -4.51 21.04 -10.42
C ILE A 193 -3.16 21.72 -10.30
N LYS A 194 -2.42 21.52 -9.20
CA LYS A 194 -1.06 22.05 -9.03
C LYS A 194 -0.11 21.55 -10.12
N ASN A 195 -0.16 20.26 -10.44
CA ASN A 195 0.66 19.69 -11.51
C ASN A 195 0.27 20.24 -12.88
N ALA A 196 -1.04 20.37 -13.16
CA ALA A 196 -1.52 20.95 -14.41
C ALA A 196 -1.13 22.43 -14.56
N LEU A 197 -1.15 23.21 -13.48
CA LEU A 197 -0.68 24.60 -13.46
C LEU A 197 0.80 24.69 -13.85
N LYS A 198 1.64 23.88 -13.20
CA LYS A 198 3.09 23.82 -13.50
C LYS A 198 3.33 23.37 -14.95
N ALA A 199 2.66 22.30 -15.38
CA ALA A 199 2.82 21.76 -16.73
C ALA A 199 2.38 22.75 -17.83
N TYR A 200 1.33 23.54 -17.59
CA TYR A 200 0.79 24.47 -18.58
C TYR A 200 1.50 25.83 -18.62
N PHE A 201 1.85 26.39 -17.44
CA PHE A 201 2.37 27.75 -17.36
C PHE A 201 3.88 27.85 -17.19
N ILE A 202 4.54 26.84 -16.62
CA ILE A 202 5.98 26.89 -16.31
C ILE A 202 6.79 26.09 -17.32
N MET A 203 6.30 24.90 -17.70
CA MET A 203 7.02 23.99 -18.58
C MET A 203 6.80 24.33 -20.06
N ALA A 204 7.86 24.22 -20.86
CA ALA A 204 7.84 24.55 -22.27
C ALA A 204 8.27 23.35 -23.13
N ARG A 205 7.44 23.05 -24.14
CA ARG A 205 7.78 22.10 -25.20
C ARG A 205 9.02 22.59 -25.96
N ASN A 206 9.91 21.66 -26.32
CA ASN A 206 11.23 21.88 -26.94
C ASN A 206 12.26 22.57 -26.03
N LYS A 207 11.97 22.77 -24.74
CA LYS A 207 12.93 23.25 -23.74
C LYS A 207 13.04 22.26 -22.57
N ASP A 208 11.92 21.97 -21.93
CA ASP A 208 11.86 21.08 -20.77
C ASP A 208 11.50 19.64 -21.18
N TYR A 209 10.74 19.49 -22.27
CA TYR A 209 10.33 18.20 -22.79
C TYR A 209 10.06 18.22 -24.30
N LEU A 210 10.09 17.04 -24.92
CA LEU A 210 9.66 16.77 -26.29
C LEU A 210 8.48 15.80 -26.29
N VAL A 211 7.74 15.77 -27.39
CA VAL A 211 6.66 14.79 -27.61
C VAL A 211 6.97 14.04 -28.90
N GLU A 212 7.20 12.74 -28.79
CA GLU A 212 7.54 11.85 -29.89
C GLU A 212 6.78 10.53 -29.71
N LYS A 213 6.13 10.02 -30.78
CA LYS A 213 5.33 8.77 -30.74
C LYS A 213 4.33 8.70 -29.57
N ASP A 214 3.64 9.82 -29.30
CA ASP A 214 2.70 9.98 -28.19
C ASP A 214 3.31 9.82 -26.78
N GLU A 215 4.64 9.91 -26.65
CA GLU A 215 5.35 9.90 -25.37
C GLU A 215 5.98 11.26 -25.07
N VAL A 216 5.98 11.64 -23.78
CA VAL A 216 6.67 12.82 -23.28
C VAL A 216 8.10 12.44 -22.88
N LEU A 217 9.08 13.05 -23.52
CA LEU A 217 10.51 12.79 -23.29
C LEU A 217 11.16 14.01 -22.62
N ILE A 218 11.84 13.80 -21.50
CA ILE A 218 12.48 14.89 -20.74
C ILE A 218 13.75 15.35 -21.46
N VAL A 219 13.94 16.67 -21.55
CA VAL A 219 15.14 17.28 -22.10
C VAL A 219 16.00 17.81 -20.96
N ASP A 220 17.30 17.49 -20.98
CA ASP A 220 18.28 18.10 -20.09
C ASP A 220 18.50 19.57 -20.47
N GLN A 221 18.20 20.49 -19.54
CA GLN A 221 18.32 21.93 -19.77
C GLN A 221 19.75 22.40 -20.03
N PHE A 222 20.77 21.65 -19.59
CA PHE A 222 22.18 22.03 -19.79
C PHE A 222 22.73 21.52 -21.12
N THR A 223 22.38 20.28 -21.50
CA THR A 223 22.98 19.60 -22.65
C THR A 223 22.06 19.51 -23.87
N GLY A 224 20.75 19.75 -23.69
CA GLY A 224 19.72 19.57 -24.73
C GLY A 224 19.45 18.10 -25.08
N ARG A 225 20.04 17.14 -24.35
CA ARG A 225 19.89 15.71 -24.63
C ARG A 225 18.59 15.16 -24.07
N ILE A 226 18.06 14.14 -24.75
CA ILE A 226 16.89 13.40 -24.30
C ILE A 226 17.30 12.43 -23.19
N LEU A 227 16.59 12.48 -22.07
CA LEU A 227 16.79 11.59 -20.93
C LEU A 227 15.83 10.40 -21.00
N HIS A 228 16.21 9.36 -21.75
CA HIS A 228 15.41 8.15 -21.89
C HIS A 228 15.19 7.43 -20.55
N GLY A 229 13.98 6.91 -20.34
CA GLY A 229 13.60 6.15 -19.14
C GLY A 229 13.29 7.02 -17.91
N ARG A 230 13.42 8.35 -18.00
CA ARG A 230 13.01 9.26 -16.92
C ARG A 230 11.59 9.78 -17.12
N GLN A 231 10.90 10.00 -16.01
CA GLN A 231 9.57 10.61 -15.93
C GLN A 231 9.60 11.76 -14.93
N PHE A 232 8.70 12.74 -15.10
CA PHE A 232 8.53 13.79 -14.10
C PHE A 232 7.95 13.17 -12.82
N SER A 233 8.41 13.65 -11.67
CA SER A 233 7.95 13.17 -10.36
C SER A 233 6.61 13.80 -9.98
N ASP A 234 5.96 13.20 -8.98
CA ASP A 234 4.75 13.73 -8.33
C ASP A 234 3.56 13.99 -9.26
N GLY A 235 3.38 13.20 -10.32
CA GLY A 235 2.12 13.12 -11.06
C GLY A 235 2.23 13.07 -12.56
#